data_AF-A0A6L6VRD6-F1
#
_entry.id   AF-A0A6L6VRD6-F1
#
_cell.length_a   1.000
_cell.length_b   1.000
_cell.length_c   1.000
_cell.angle_alpha   90.00
_cell.angle_beta   90.00
_cell.angle_gamma   90.00
#
_symmetry.space_group_name_H-M   'P 1'
#
loop_
_entity.id
_entity.type
_entity.pdbx_description
1 polymer ?
#
loop_
_entity_poly.entity_id
_entity_poly.type
_entity_poly.pdbx_seq_one_letter_code
_entity_poly.pdbx_strand_id
1 'polypeptide(L)'
;MSEYIPLSRSFRPVSADESEYRSQRVMAHAFGKSVEQGWEIVLAARRAVVLAEGGNGKTEEFRQQVRKLKDVGYFAVFVPVEDLDNSSLEDALDVSDEVMFTTWKASDQPGYFFLDSVDEARLTQKSFARCVRNLQKAIHGHAERATIVISCRWSDWDRKADPQLLNEKLALVTHPPREEPSREEVLVSLLEVRRGDNDTAAAATTTVHEFQTFILEELDAEQRTAFIQAKGVRNAEASRELDRNGLLPLAGRPPERVVFETGPLSVWFFTHRPRRSSADHRHGDAS
;
A
#
# COMPACT_ATOMS: atom_id res chain seq x y z
N MET A 1 7.00 22.24 0.85
CA MET A 1 6.62 20.82 0.97
C MET A 1 6.98 20.40 2.37
N SER A 2 6.07 19.77 3.12
CA SER A 2 6.41 19.26 4.45
C SER A 2 7.38 18.09 4.30
N GLU A 3 8.49 18.13 5.03
CA GLU A 3 9.47 17.05 5.08
C GLU A 3 8.81 15.74 5.56
N TYR A 4 9.15 14.61 4.93
CA TYR A 4 8.70 13.29 5.34
C TYR A 4 9.34 12.94 6.68
N ILE A 5 8.54 12.47 7.64
CA ILE A 5 9.02 12.08 8.96
C ILE A 5 9.06 10.55 9.01
N PRO A 6 10.23 9.90 9.16
CA PRO A 6 10.32 8.45 9.27
C PRO A 6 9.79 8.00 10.63
N LEU A 7 8.64 7.32 10.64
CA LEU A 7 7.97 6.87 11.87
C LEU A 7 7.99 5.34 12.06
N SER A 8 8.74 4.61 11.22
CA SER A 8 8.82 3.14 11.27
C SER A 8 7.45 2.48 11.45
N ARG A 9 6.53 2.77 10.50
CA ARG A 9 5.11 2.37 10.61
C ARG A 9 4.94 0.87 10.80
N SER A 10 3.93 0.51 11.58
CA SER A 10 3.62 -0.87 11.94
C SER A 10 2.38 -1.37 11.20
N PHE A 11 2.45 -2.61 10.72
CA PHE A 11 1.42 -3.31 9.96
C PHE A 11 1.05 -4.61 10.66
N ARG A 12 -0.24 -4.96 10.61
CA ARG A 12 -0.77 -6.21 11.16
C ARG A 12 -1.64 -6.94 10.13
N PRO A 13 -1.43 -8.24 9.88
CA PRO A 13 -2.34 -9.02 9.03
C PRO A 13 -3.76 -9.05 9.59
N VAL A 14 -4.78 -8.94 8.74
CA VAL A 14 -6.19 -9.02 9.16
C VAL A 14 -6.56 -10.40 9.70
N SER A 15 -5.91 -11.46 9.23
CA SER A 15 -6.10 -12.83 9.72
C SER A 15 -5.60 -13.06 11.14
N ALA A 16 -4.78 -12.15 11.68
CA ALA A 16 -4.25 -12.28 13.02
C ALA A 16 -5.26 -11.75 14.05
N ASP A 17 -5.59 -12.56 15.06
CA ASP A 17 -6.31 -12.07 16.24
C ASP A 17 -5.51 -10.91 16.85
N GLU A 18 -6.18 -9.79 17.10
CA GLU A 18 -5.51 -8.56 17.51
C GLU A 18 -4.83 -8.71 18.88
N SER A 19 -5.48 -9.40 19.82
CA SER A 19 -4.96 -9.60 21.17
C SER A 19 -3.79 -10.58 21.17
N GLU A 20 -3.90 -11.65 20.40
CA GLU A 20 -2.86 -12.65 20.26
C GLU A 20 -1.64 -12.08 19.53
N TYR A 21 -1.86 -11.39 18.40
CA TYR A 21 -0.78 -10.75 17.64
C TYR A 21 -0.04 -9.72 18.47
N ARG A 22 -0.76 -8.88 19.25
CA ARG A 22 -0.12 -7.96 20.19
C ARG A 22 0.66 -8.66 21.29
N SER A 23 0.10 -9.73 21.86
CA SER A 23 0.77 -10.50 22.91
C SER A 23 2.04 -11.17 22.41
N GLN A 24 1.98 -11.78 21.21
CA GLN A 24 3.14 -12.36 20.53
C GLN A 24 4.21 -11.31 20.25
N ARG A 25 3.82 -10.09 19.85
CA ARG A 25 4.75 -8.97 19.66
C ARG A 25 5.44 -8.55 20.95
N VAL A 26 4.68 -8.36 22.04
CA VAL A 26 5.23 -7.98 23.34
C VAL A 26 6.20 -9.05 23.84
N MET A 27 5.81 -10.32 23.71
CA MET A 27 6.66 -11.47 24.06
C MET A 27 7.95 -11.47 23.23
N ALA A 28 7.86 -11.38 21.91
CA ALA A 28 9.03 -11.40 21.03
C ALA A 28 10.01 -10.27 21.37
N HIS A 29 9.50 -9.06 21.60
CA HIS A 29 10.32 -7.93 22.03
C HIS A 29 10.98 -8.19 23.39
N ALA A 30 10.25 -8.75 24.37
CA ALA A 30 10.81 -9.12 25.67
C ALA A 30 11.92 -10.18 25.58
N PHE A 31 11.88 -11.04 24.56
CA PHE A 31 12.91 -12.03 24.25
C PHE A 31 14.00 -11.53 23.29
N GLY A 32 14.05 -10.22 22.99
CA GLY A 32 15.05 -9.63 22.09
C GLY A 32 14.90 -10.08 20.63
N LYS A 33 13.75 -10.64 20.24
CA LYS A 33 13.43 -10.98 18.86
C LYS A 33 12.69 -9.82 18.20
N SER A 34 13.14 -9.44 17.00
CA SER A 34 12.38 -8.53 16.15
C SER A 34 11.29 -9.32 15.42
N VAL A 35 10.04 -8.90 15.55
CA VAL A 35 8.97 -9.34 14.64
C VAL A 35 8.92 -8.30 13.54
N GLU A 36 9.11 -8.72 12.30
CA GLU A 36 8.92 -7.86 11.13
C GLU A 36 7.50 -7.29 11.16
N GLN A 37 7.41 -5.96 11.13
CA GLN A 37 6.18 -5.20 11.36
C GLN A 37 6.08 -4.02 10.41
N GLY A 38 7.14 -3.71 9.68
CA GLY A 38 7.22 -2.59 8.78
C GLY A 38 6.82 -2.95 7.36
N TRP A 39 7.35 -2.18 6.43
CA TRP A 39 7.06 -2.31 5.01
C TRP A 39 7.58 -3.63 4.41
N GLU A 40 8.56 -4.26 5.05
CA GLU A 40 9.11 -5.55 4.65
C GLU A 40 8.03 -6.66 4.56
N ILE A 41 7.11 -6.75 5.52
CA ILE A 41 6.06 -7.78 5.48
C ILE A 41 5.04 -7.52 4.38
N VAL A 42 4.76 -6.24 4.09
CA VAL A 42 3.82 -5.82 3.04
C VAL A 42 4.41 -6.11 1.66
N LEU A 43 5.70 -5.80 1.46
CA LEU A 43 6.38 -6.02 0.19
C LEU A 43 6.64 -7.52 -0.07
N ALA A 44 6.95 -8.29 0.97
CA ALA A 44 7.13 -9.74 0.88
C ALA A 44 5.86 -10.47 0.44
N ALA A 45 4.67 -9.93 0.77
CA ALA A 45 3.39 -10.52 0.35
C ALA A 45 3.17 -10.47 -1.18
N ARG A 46 3.84 -9.55 -1.90
CA ARG A 46 3.73 -9.29 -3.36
C ARG A 46 2.36 -8.86 -3.87
N ARG A 47 1.28 -9.27 -3.21
CA ARG A 47 -0.11 -8.87 -3.42
C ARG A 47 -0.64 -8.44 -2.07
N ALA A 48 -0.69 -7.14 -1.84
CA ALA A 48 -1.03 -6.58 -0.55
C ALA A 48 -2.15 -5.54 -0.66
N VAL A 49 -3.04 -5.55 0.33
CA VAL A 49 -3.99 -4.47 0.59
C VAL A 49 -3.63 -3.87 1.95
N VAL A 50 -3.45 -2.56 2.02
CA VAL A 50 -3.19 -1.80 3.25
C VAL A 50 -4.44 -1.01 3.60
N LEU A 51 -5.06 -1.37 4.72
CA LEU A 51 -6.24 -0.72 5.26
C LEU A 51 -5.87 0.23 6.39
N ALA A 52 -6.34 1.47 6.30
CA ALA A 52 -6.22 2.44 7.37
C ALA A 52 -7.32 3.50 7.26
N GLU A 53 -7.75 4.06 8.38
CA GLU A 53 -8.70 5.18 8.37
C GLU A 53 -8.14 6.42 7.66
N GLY A 54 -9.05 7.29 7.20
CA GLY A 54 -8.68 8.58 6.60
C GLY A 54 -7.74 9.38 7.53
N GLY A 55 -6.71 10.00 6.97
CA GLY A 55 -5.73 10.77 7.75
C GLY A 55 -4.64 9.95 8.44
N ASN A 56 -4.46 8.66 8.15
CA ASN A 56 -3.35 7.85 8.69
C ASN A 56 -2.03 7.95 7.89
N GLY A 57 -1.96 8.84 6.90
CA GLY A 57 -0.76 9.06 6.09
C GLY A 57 -0.47 7.99 5.02
N LYS A 58 -1.43 7.15 4.63
CA LYS A 58 -1.27 6.08 3.62
C LYS A 58 -0.60 6.59 2.34
N THR A 59 -1.14 7.68 1.78
CA THR A 59 -0.65 8.34 0.56
C THR A 59 0.83 8.72 0.66
N GLU A 60 1.22 9.36 1.78
CA GLU A 60 2.60 9.81 1.98
C GLU A 60 3.54 8.63 2.21
N GLU A 61 3.09 7.61 2.95
CA GLU A 61 3.85 6.37 3.12
C GLU A 61 4.08 5.66 1.78
N PHE A 62 3.06 5.56 0.92
CA PHE A 62 3.18 4.96 -0.42
C PHE A 62 4.17 5.75 -1.28
N ARG A 63 4.05 7.09 -1.33
CA ARG A 63 5.00 7.94 -2.05
C ARG A 63 6.43 7.77 -1.53
N GLN A 64 6.60 7.64 -0.22
CA GLN A 64 7.92 7.42 0.37
C GLN A 64 8.50 6.05 -0.01
N GLN A 65 7.69 4.99 -0.05
CA GLN A 65 8.16 3.69 -0.50
C GLN A 65 8.57 3.71 -1.97
N VAL A 66 7.80 4.39 -2.82
CA VAL A 66 8.18 4.59 -4.23
C VAL A 66 9.52 5.30 -4.34
N ARG A 67 9.75 6.38 -3.58
CA ARG A 67 11.05 7.08 -3.54
C ARG A 67 12.18 6.13 -3.13
N LYS A 68 12.03 5.42 -2.01
CA LYS A 68 13.05 4.47 -1.50
C LYS A 68 13.39 3.39 -2.52
N LEU A 69 12.40 2.85 -3.23
CA LEU A 69 12.60 1.81 -4.23
C LEU A 69 13.28 2.36 -5.50
N LYS A 70 12.93 3.57 -5.94
CA LYS A 70 13.62 4.26 -7.03
C LYS A 70 15.08 4.57 -6.68
N ASP A 71 15.35 4.99 -5.44
CA ASP A 71 16.71 5.31 -4.97
C ASP A 71 17.65 4.09 -5.00
N VAL A 72 17.12 2.87 -4.83
CA VAL A 72 17.88 1.61 -4.96
C VAL A 72 17.85 1.04 -6.39
N GLY A 73 17.27 1.75 -7.35
CA GLY A 73 17.30 1.41 -8.77
C GLY A 73 16.14 0.52 -9.27
N TYR A 74 15.12 0.26 -8.45
CA TYR A 74 13.95 -0.50 -8.89
C TYR A 74 12.92 0.39 -9.58
N PHE A 75 12.15 -0.20 -10.50
CA PHE A 75 10.94 0.43 -11.01
C PHE A 75 9.86 0.42 -9.92
N ALA A 76 9.45 1.61 -9.48
CA ALA A 76 8.34 1.77 -8.55
C ALA A 76 7.48 2.95 -8.97
N VAL A 77 6.16 2.82 -8.82
CA VAL A 77 5.22 3.86 -9.25
C VAL A 77 4.08 4.02 -8.25
N PHE A 78 3.64 5.27 -8.07
CA PHE A 78 2.47 5.65 -7.30
C PHE A 78 1.38 6.08 -8.27
N VAL A 79 0.19 5.49 -8.18
CA VAL A 79 -0.95 5.81 -9.06
C VAL A 79 -2.22 5.92 -8.22
N PRO A 80 -2.92 7.06 -8.23
CA PRO A 80 -4.28 7.16 -7.70
C PRO A 80 -5.20 6.20 -8.46
N VAL A 81 -5.98 5.38 -7.75
CA VAL A 81 -6.80 4.33 -8.37
C VAL A 81 -7.79 4.91 -9.39
N GLU A 82 -8.33 6.10 -9.14
CA GLU A 82 -9.30 6.79 -9.99
C GLU A 82 -8.75 7.18 -11.37
N ASP A 83 -7.44 7.41 -11.50
CA ASP A 83 -6.81 7.75 -12.77
C ASP A 83 -6.87 6.56 -13.75
N LEU A 84 -6.91 5.34 -13.21
CA LEU A 84 -7.01 4.11 -13.99
C LEU A 84 -8.44 3.76 -14.43
N ASP A 85 -9.47 4.53 -14.07
CA ASP A 85 -10.85 4.21 -14.48
C ASP A 85 -11.05 4.47 -15.97
N ASN A 86 -10.61 5.62 -16.49
CA ASN A 86 -10.88 6.03 -17.87
C ASN A 86 -9.62 6.12 -18.75
N SER A 87 -8.47 5.71 -18.24
CA SER A 87 -7.20 5.78 -18.96
C SER A 87 -6.39 4.49 -18.78
N SER A 88 -5.39 4.28 -19.64
CA SER A 88 -4.41 3.21 -19.44
C SER A 88 -3.47 3.54 -18.28
N LEU A 89 -2.67 2.56 -17.83
CA LEU A 89 -1.67 2.86 -16.81
C LEU A 89 -0.67 3.88 -17.35
N GLU A 90 -0.20 3.68 -18.57
CA GLU A 90 0.76 4.57 -19.25
C GLU A 90 0.28 6.02 -19.31
N ASP A 91 -1.01 6.25 -19.62
CA ASP A 91 -1.60 7.60 -19.67
C ASP A 91 -1.66 8.28 -18.28
N ALA A 92 -1.69 7.50 -17.20
CA ALA A 92 -1.72 8.00 -15.83
C ALA A 92 -0.32 8.28 -15.28
N LEU A 93 0.75 7.84 -15.96
CA LEU A 93 2.12 8.06 -15.52
C LEU A 93 2.65 9.42 -15.98
N ASP A 94 3.59 9.96 -15.21
CA ASP A 94 4.42 11.03 -15.74
C ASP A 94 5.41 10.49 -16.79
N VAL A 95 5.96 11.40 -17.59
CA VAL A 95 6.89 11.05 -18.70
C VAL A 95 8.09 10.24 -18.20
N SER A 96 8.58 10.48 -16.98
CA SER A 96 9.73 9.74 -16.45
C SER A 96 9.34 8.32 -16.05
N ASP A 97 8.16 8.16 -15.45
CA ASP A 97 7.63 6.89 -14.99
C ASP A 97 7.16 6.02 -16.16
N GLU A 98 6.66 6.63 -17.24
CA GLU A 98 6.34 5.92 -18.49
C GLU A 98 7.60 5.31 -19.15
N VAL A 99 8.70 6.07 -19.19
CA VAL A 99 9.99 5.58 -19.71
C VAL A 99 10.53 4.45 -18.83
N MET A 100 10.48 4.62 -17.50
CA MET A 100 10.91 3.59 -16.56
C MET A 100 10.03 2.35 -16.62
N PHE A 101 8.73 2.52 -16.84
CA PHE A 101 7.80 1.41 -17.02
C PHE A 101 8.10 0.60 -18.29
N THR A 102 8.38 1.29 -19.40
CA THR A 102 8.81 0.64 -20.65
C THR A 102 10.12 -0.12 -20.48
N THR A 103 11.08 0.49 -19.78
CA THR A 103 12.37 -0.15 -19.46
C THR A 103 12.16 -1.37 -18.58
N TRP A 104 11.30 -1.27 -17.56
CA TRP A 104 10.93 -2.39 -16.70
C TRP A 104 10.29 -3.52 -17.50
N LYS A 105 9.35 -3.25 -18.43
CA LYS A 105 8.72 -4.26 -19.30
C LYS A 105 9.74 -5.06 -20.12
N ALA A 106 10.84 -4.43 -20.54
CA ALA A 106 11.93 -5.05 -21.29
C ALA A 106 13.02 -5.72 -20.44
N SER A 107 12.84 -5.81 -19.12
CA SER A 107 13.81 -6.37 -18.18
C SER A 107 13.23 -7.52 -17.35
N ASP A 108 14.09 -8.25 -16.65
CA ASP A 108 13.68 -9.27 -15.67
C ASP A 108 13.63 -8.74 -14.22
N GLN A 109 13.77 -7.43 -14.04
CA GLN A 109 13.80 -6.81 -12.72
C GLN A 109 12.39 -6.77 -12.07
N PRO A 110 12.31 -6.78 -10.72
CA PRO A 110 11.04 -6.60 -10.02
C PRO A 110 10.49 -5.18 -10.25
N GLY A 111 9.17 -5.07 -10.27
CA GLY A 111 8.45 -3.80 -10.40
C GLY A 111 7.42 -3.62 -9.30
N TYR A 112 7.28 -2.41 -8.79
CA TYR A 112 6.44 -2.11 -7.62
C TYR A 112 5.35 -1.11 -7.98
N PHE A 113 4.10 -1.51 -7.78
CA PHE A 113 2.91 -0.73 -8.11
C PHE A 113 2.17 -0.39 -6.83
N PHE A 114 2.17 0.89 -6.46
CA PHE A 114 1.47 1.42 -5.30
C PHE A 114 0.22 2.14 -5.79
N LEU A 115 -0.93 1.52 -5.58
CA LEU A 115 -2.22 2.08 -5.96
C LEU A 115 -2.91 2.68 -4.75
N ASP A 116 -3.19 3.98 -4.78
CA ASP A 116 -3.77 4.68 -3.63
C ASP A 116 -5.28 4.93 -3.76
N SER A 117 -5.94 4.78 -2.62
CA SER A 117 -7.31 5.21 -2.31
C SER A 117 -8.42 4.64 -3.20
N VAL A 118 -8.70 3.35 -3.03
CA VAL A 118 -9.96 2.72 -3.52
C VAL A 118 -11.21 3.49 -3.04
N ASP A 119 -11.14 4.12 -1.87
CA ASP A 119 -12.20 5.00 -1.37
C ASP A 119 -12.41 6.25 -2.24
N GLU A 120 -11.35 6.87 -2.76
CA GLU A 120 -11.47 8.05 -3.64
C GLU A 120 -12.09 7.70 -5.00
N ALA A 121 -11.75 6.53 -5.56
CA ALA A 121 -12.44 6.00 -6.73
C ALA A 121 -13.95 5.82 -6.48
N ARG A 122 -14.34 5.25 -5.34
CA ARG A 122 -15.77 5.10 -5.00
C ARG A 122 -16.46 6.45 -4.75
N LEU A 123 -15.79 7.38 -4.08
CA LEU A 123 -16.28 8.74 -3.83
C LEU A 123 -16.52 9.52 -5.13
N THR A 124 -15.72 9.24 -6.16
CA THR A 124 -15.82 9.87 -7.49
C THR A 124 -16.66 9.05 -8.49
N GLN A 125 -17.40 8.04 -8.01
CA GLN A 125 -18.24 7.13 -8.81
C GLN A 125 -17.48 6.38 -9.92
N LYS A 126 -16.17 6.21 -9.74
CA LYS A 126 -15.29 5.46 -10.64
C LYS A 126 -15.43 3.96 -10.37
N SER A 127 -15.20 3.16 -11.40
CA SER A 127 -15.35 1.71 -11.29
C SER A 127 -14.04 1.08 -10.85
N PHE A 128 -13.94 0.70 -9.57
CA PHE A 128 -12.78 -0.05 -9.06
C PHE A 128 -12.46 -1.29 -9.90
N ALA A 129 -13.49 -2.01 -10.36
CA ALA A 129 -13.34 -3.16 -11.26
C ALA A 129 -12.72 -2.80 -12.63
N ARG A 130 -12.95 -1.58 -13.14
CA ARG A 130 -12.33 -1.09 -14.36
C ARG A 130 -10.87 -0.70 -14.12
N CYS A 131 -10.57 -0.01 -13.01
CA CYS A 131 -9.20 0.31 -12.60
C CYS A 131 -8.34 -0.97 -12.48
N VAL A 132 -8.83 -1.98 -11.77
CA VAL A 132 -8.18 -3.29 -11.61
C VAL A 132 -7.94 -3.97 -12.97
N ARG A 133 -8.92 -3.89 -13.88
CA ARG A 133 -8.79 -4.44 -15.24
C ARG A 133 -7.73 -3.70 -16.07
N ASN A 134 -7.66 -2.38 -15.96
CA ASN A 134 -6.67 -1.59 -16.69
C ASN A 134 -5.25 -1.85 -16.16
N LEU A 135 -5.08 -2.00 -14.84
CA LEU A 135 -3.82 -2.48 -14.28
C LEU A 135 -3.47 -3.89 -14.79
N GLN A 136 -4.42 -4.83 -14.77
CA GLN A 136 -4.21 -6.19 -15.27
C GLN A 136 -3.69 -6.20 -16.71
N LYS A 137 -4.27 -5.36 -17.58
CA LYS A 137 -3.82 -5.22 -18.97
C LYS A 137 -2.40 -4.67 -19.06
N ALA A 138 -2.09 -3.63 -18.28
CA ALA A 138 -0.79 -2.98 -18.32
C ALA A 138 0.37 -3.91 -17.91
N ILE A 139 0.13 -4.79 -16.93
CA ILE A 139 1.15 -5.74 -16.44
C ILE A 139 1.04 -7.14 -17.07
N HIS A 140 0.21 -7.32 -18.09
CA HIS A 140 0.02 -8.61 -18.75
C HIS A 140 1.37 -9.15 -19.28
N GLY A 141 1.65 -10.43 -19.02
CA GLY A 141 2.94 -11.06 -19.34
C GLY A 141 4.09 -10.71 -18.39
N HIS A 142 3.88 -9.82 -17.42
CA HIS A 142 4.90 -9.39 -16.45
C HIS A 142 4.41 -9.46 -14.99
N ALA A 143 3.22 -10.01 -14.74
CA ALA A 143 2.61 -10.09 -13.42
C ALA A 143 3.46 -10.87 -12.40
N GLU A 144 4.26 -11.84 -12.85
CA GLU A 144 5.15 -12.66 -12.02
C GLU A 144 6.27 -11.90 -11.32
N ARG A 145 6.62 -10.72 -11.82
CA ARG A 145 7.66 -9.83 -11.28
C ARG A 145 7.09 -8.48 -10.82
N ALA A 146 5.79 -8.29 -10.93
CA ALA A 146 5.08 -7.17 -10.32
C ALA A 146 4.83 -7.46 -8.84
N THR A 147 4.99 -6.45 -7.99
CA THR A 147 4.51 -6.38 -6.60
C THR A 147 3.46 -5.29 -6.56
N ILE A 148 2.26 -5.62 -6.09
CA ILE A 148 1.08 -4.72 -6.11
C ILE A 148 0.66 -4.47 -4.67
N VAL A 149 0.64 -3.20 -4.28
CA VAL A 149 0.18 -2.75 -2.97
C VAL A 149 -0.95 -1.75 -3.18
N ILE A 150 -2.13 -2.05 -2.64
CA ILE A 150 -3.33 -1.23 -2.78
C ILE A 150 -3.71 -0.64 -1.43
N SER A 151 -4.02 0.64 -1.39
CA SER A 151 -4.48 1.35 -0.19
C SER A 151 -6.00 1.55 -0.21
N CYS A 152 -6.66 1.37 0.95
CA CYS A 152 -8.10 1.65 1.10
C CYS A 152 -8.42 2.06 2.56
N ARG A 153 -9.56 2.74 2.75
CA ARG A 153 -10.16 2.88 4.09
C ARG A 153 -10.80 1.58 4.53
N TRP A 154 -10.70 1.30 5.83
CA TRP A 154 -11.34 0.13 6.41
C TRP A 154 -12.87 0.15 6.23
N SER A 155 -13.50 1.33 6.31
CA SER A 155 -14.93 1.52 6.12
C SER A 155 -15.42 1.23 4.69
N ASP A 156 -14.56 1.46 3.70
CA ASP A 156 -14.92 1.41 2.27
C ASP A 156 -14.47 0.12 1.59
N TRP A 157 -13.86 -0.79 2.36
CA TRP A 157 -13.38 -2.09 1.92
C TRP A 157 -14.44 -3.18 2.10
N ASP A 158 -14.94 -3.75 1.00
CA ASP A 158 -15.80 -4.92 1.07
C ASP A 158 -14.96 -6.18 1.28
N ARG A 159 -15.01 -6.74 2.50
CA ARG A 159 -14.23 -7.90 2.92
C ARG A 159 -14.44 -9.17 2.09
N LYS A 160 -15.48 -9.22 1.25
CA LYS A 160 -15.76 -10.36 0.37
C LYS A 160 -15.53 -9.98 -1.09
N ALA A 161 -16.21 -8.93 -1.56
CA ALA A 161 -16.24 -8.60 -2.98
C ALA A 161 -14.89 -8.08 -3.48
N ASP A 162 -14.18 -7.27 -2.69
CA ASP A 162 -12.95 -6.63 -3.14
C ASP A 162 -11.76 -7.61 -3.21
N PRO A 163 -11.49 -8.47 -2.20
CA PRO A 163 -10.50 -9.54 -2.35
C PRO A 163 -10.82 -10.49 -3.51
N GLN A 164 -12.10 -10.83 -3.71
CA GLN A 164 -12.52 -11.71 -4.81
C GLN A 164 -12.19 -11.08 -6.17
N LEU A 165 -12.55 -9.81 -6.38
CA LEU A 165 -12.24 -9.07 -7.60
C LEU A 165 -10.73 -9.00 -7.85
N LEU A 166 -9.94 -8.68 -6.81
CA LEU A 166 -8.49 -8.59 -6.93
C LEU A 166 -7.86 -9.94 -7.24
N ASN A 167 -8.24 -11.01 -6.54
CA ASN A 167 -7.70 -12.34 -6.78
C ASN A 167 -8.11 -12.89 -8.15
N GLU A 168 -9.33 -12.63 -8.62
CA GLU A 168 -9.78 -13.05 -9.96
C GLU A 168 -8.95 -12.40 -11.08
N LYS A 169 -8.51 -11.15 -10.90
CA LYS A 169 -7.84 -10.37 -11.95
C LYS A 169 -6.33 -10.27 -11.82
N LEU A 170 -5.82 -10.26 -10.60
CA LEU A 170 -4.44 -9.89 -10.28
C LEU A 170 -3.73 -10.90 -9.37
N ALA A 171 -4.36 -12.04 -9.01
CA ALA A 171 -3.64 -13.11 -8.32
C ALA A 171 -2.43 -13.53 -9.16
N LEU A 172 -1.34 -13.80 -8.46
CA LEU A 172 -0.14 -14.33 -9.08
C LEU A 172 -0.16 -15.85 -8.96
N VAL A 173 -0.07 -16.53 -10.11
CA VAL A 173 0.19 -17.95 -10.17
C VAL A 173 1.65 -18.11 -10.55
N THR A 174 2.46 -18.65 -9.64
CA THR A 174 3.85 -19.00 -9.94
C THR A 174 3.93 -20.50 -10.13
N HIS A 175 4.51 -20.90 -11.25
CA HIS A 175 4.88 -22.29 -11.47
C HIS A 175 6.29 -22.51 -10.90
N PRO A 176 6.56 -23.68 -10.32
CA PRO A 176 7.92 -24.05 -9.95
C PRO A 176 8.83 -23.95 -11.18
N PRO A 177 10.12 -23.63 -10.99
CA PRO A 177 11.08 -23.58 -12.09
C PRO A 177 10.97 -24.87 -12.88
N ARG A 178 10.71 -24.75 -14.19
CA ARG A 178 10.71 -25.91 -15.07
C ARG A 178 12.18 -26.36 -15.16
N GLU A 179 12.55 -27.37 -14.38
CA GLU A 179 13.82 -28.05 -14.58
C GLU A 179 13.84 -28.48 -16.05
N GLU A 180 14.75 -27.91 -16.85
CA GLU A 180 14.94 -28.42 -18.20
C GLU A 180 15.42 -29.86 -18.04
N PRO A 181 14.68 -30.85 -18.57
CA PRO A 181 15.05 -32.23 -18.39
C PRO A 181 16.46 -32.40 -18.95
N SER A 182 17.35 -32.97 -18.13
CA SER A 182 18.68 -33.32 -18.58
C SER A 182 18.59 -34.19 -19.83
N ARG A 183 19.61 -34.13 -20.71
CA ARG A 183 19.63 -34.99 -21.90
C ARG A 183 19.43 -36.47 -21.58
N GLU A 184 19.84 -36.90 -20.38
CA GLU A 184 19.67 -38.25 -19.88
C GLU A 184 18.21 -38.56 -19.55
N GLU A 185 17.48 -37.64 -18.91
CA GLU A 185 16.03 -37.78 -18.65
C GLU A 185 15.20 -37.75 -19.93
N VAL A 186 15.59 -36.94 -20.93
CA VAL A 186 14.96 -36.94 -22.25
C VAL A 186 15.17 -38.29 -22.96
N LEU A 187 16.38 -38.87 -22.85
CA LEU A 187 16.70 -40.16 -23.44
C LEU A 187 15.97 -41.32 -22.73
N VAL A 188 15.88 -41.28 -21.40
CA VAL A 188 15.11 -42.23 -20.59
C VAL A 188 13.62 -42.14 -20.92
N SER A 189 13.06 -40.93 -21.02
CA SER A 189 11.66 -40.72 -21.43
C SER A 189 11.36 -41.28 -22.83
N LEU A 190 12.27 -41.09 -23.80
CA LEU A 190 12.13 -41.67 -25.15
C LEU A 190 12.24 -43.22 -25.16
N LEU A 191 12.95 -43.81 -24.20
CA LEU A 191 13.06 -45.27 -24.01
C LEU A 191 11.86 -45.85 -23.25
N GLU A 192 11.25 -45.09 -22.35
CA GLU A 192 10.11 -45.48 -21.50
C GLU A 192 8.75 -45.46 -22.23
N VAL A 193 8.65 -44.82 -23.40
CA VAL A 193 7.46 -44.92 -24.29
C VAL A 193 7.15 -46.38 -24.73
N ARG A 194 8.01 -47.36 -24.39
CA ARG A 194 7.81 -48.79 -24.66
C ARG A 194 7.41 -49.67 -23.46
N ARG A 195 7.20 -49.13 -22.26
CA ARG A 195 6.63 -49.92 -21.14
C ARG A 195 5.56 -49.12 -20.41
N GLY A 196 4.36 -49.69 -20.39
CA GLY A 196 3.19 -49.09 -19.79
C GLY A 196 3.25 -48.94 -18.26
N ASP A 197 2.48 -47.95 -17.84
CA ASP A 197 1.85 -47.65 -16.56
C ASP A 197 2.67 -47.43 -15.27
N ASN A 198 2.47 -46.21 -14.79
CA ASN A 198 2.19 -45.71 -13.44
C ASN A 198 3.30 -45.36 -12.44
N ASP A 199 3.15 -44.11 -12.00
CA ASP A 199 3.41 -43.53 -10.67
C ASP A 199 4.86 -43.42 -10.20
N THR A 200 5.50 -42.27 -10.45
CA THR A 200 5.84 -41.29 -9.40
C THR A 200 6.29 -39.95 -10.01
N ALA A 201 5.34 -39.08 -10.38
CA ALA A 201 5.67 -37.66 -10.62
C ALA A 201 5.34 -36.89 -9.35
N ALA A 202 6.37 -36.49 -8.60
CA ALA A 202 6.22 -35.49 -7.55
C ALA A 202 5.73 -34.20 -8.22
N ALA A 203 4.41 -33.98 -8.16
CA ALA A 203 3.76 -32.85 -8.81
C ALA A 203 4.30 -31.55 -8.21
N ALA A 204 5.12 -30.87 -9.00
CA ALA A 204 5.63 -29.55 -8.71
C ALA A 204 4.43 -28.62 -8.39
N THR A 205 4.30 -28.23 -7.14
CA THR A 205 3.06 -27.59 -6.64
C THR A 205 3.03 -26.12 -7.05
N THR A 206 2.12 -25.76 -7.95
CA THR A 206 1.80 -24.37 -8.32
C THR A 206 1.42 -23.57 -7.08
N THR A 207 2.10 -22.45 -6.81
CA THR A 207 1.78 -21.56 -5.69
C THR A 207 0.98 -20.36 -6.17
N VAL A 208 -0.16 -20.09 -5.51
CA VAL A 208 -1.00 -18.92 -5.78
C VAL A 208 -0.75 -17.88 -4.70
N HIS A 209 -0.28 -16.70 -5.09
CA HIS A 209 -0.16 -15.56 -4.19
C HIS A 209 -1.44 -14.72 -4.29
N GLU A 210 -2.38 -15.01 -3.40
CA GLU A 210 -3.57 -14.19 -3.18
C GLU A 210 -3.23 -12.89 -2.45
N PHE A 211 -4.11 -11.89 -2.57
CA PHE A 211 -3.97 -10.63 -1.85
C PHE A 211 -4.07 -10.84 -0.34
N GLN A 212 -3.01 -10.49 0.36
CA GLN A 212 -2.98 -10.42 1.82
C GLN A 212 -3.42 -9.03 2.28
N THR A 213 -4.29 -8.98 3.27
CA THR A 213 -4.78 -7.70 3.82
C THR A 213 -4.07 -7.37 5.13
N PHE A 214 -3.52 -6.16 5.20
CA PHE A 214 -2.82 -5.61 6.35
C PHE A 214 -3.57 -4.38 6.86
N ILE A 215 -3.56 -4.19 8.17
CA ILE A 215 -4.00 -2.97 8.84
C ILE A 215 -2.74 -2.16 9.14
N LEU A 216 -2.69 -0.92 8.65
CA LEU A 216 -1.71 0.07 9.09
C LEU A 216 -2.13 0.57 10.46
N GLU A 217 -1.36 0.26 11.50
CA GLU A 217 -1.69 0.63 12.86
C GLU A 217 -1.54 2.14 13.09
N GLU A 218 -2.31 2.67 14.04
CA GLU A 218 -2.09 4.03 14.55
C GLU A 218 -0.69 4.14 15.15
N LEU A 219 -0.15 5.36 15.18
CA LEU A 219 1.16 5.57 15.79
C LEU A 219 1.10 5.23 17.29
N ASP A 220 2.07 4.47 17.77
CA ASP A 220 2.26 4.20 19.19
C ASP A 220 2.75 5.46 19.95
N ALA A 221 2.96 5.34 21.26
CA ALA A 221 3.36 6.48 22.08
C ALA A 221 4.73 7.08 21.67
N GLU A 222 5.67 6.23 21.26
CA GLU A 222 7.02 6.65 20.86
C GLU A 222 6.97 7.32 19.49
N GLN A 223 6.30 6.69 18.53
CA GLN A 223 6.09 7.22 17.18
C GLN A 223 5.32 8.55 17.19
N ARG A 224 4.26 8.67 18.02
CA ARG A 224 3.55 9.94 18.19
C ARG A 224 4.46 11.03 18.75
N THR A 225 5.29 10.69 19.73
CA THR A 225 6.25 11.64 20.32
C THR A 225 7.25 12.11 19.27
N ALA A 226 7.82 11.18 18.49
CA ALA A 226 8.73 11.49 17.40
C ALA A 226 8.07 12.40 16.34
N PHE A 227 6.82 12.11 15.96
CA PHE A 227 6.07 12.93 15.01
C PHE A 227 5.86 14.37 15.51
N ILE A 228 5.43 14.52 16.78
CA ILE A 228 5.18 15.81 17.42
C ILE A 228 6.47 16.64 17.51
N GLN A 229 7.58 16.01 17.92
CA GLN A 229 8.89 16.65 18.01
C GLN A 229 9.40 17.10 16.63
N ALA A 230 9.30 16.23 15.62
CA ALA A 230 9.70 16.54 14.25
C ALA A 230 8.89 17.69 13.64
N LYS A 231 7.63 17.88 14.06
CA LYS A 231 6.81 19.04 13.67
C LYS A 231 7.07 20.31 14.49
N GLY A 232 8.06 20.31 15.38
CA GLY A 232 8.53 21.50 16.10
C GLY A 232 7.98 21.67 17.51
N VAL A 233 7.12 20.78 17.99
CA VAL A 233 6.63 20.79 19.39
C VAL A 233 7.65 20.05 20.26
N ARG A 234 8.66 20.80 20.72
CA ARG A 234 9.77 20.25 21.54
C ARG A 234 9.56 20.36 23.04
N ASN A 235 8.59 21.16 23.49
CA ASN A 235 8.32 21.38 24.91
C ASN A 235 7.39 20.28 25.45
N ALA A 236 7.83 19.59 26.51
CA ALA A 236 7.02 18.60 27.23
C ALA A 236 5.70 19.17 27.74
N GLU A 237 5.65 20.46 28.06
CA GLU A 237 4.43 21.15 28.47
C GLU A 237 3.42 21.27 27.32
N ALA A 238 3.88 21.62 26.12
CA ALA A 238 3.04 21.67 24.93
C ALA A 238 2.53 20.26 24.52
N SER A 239 3.35 19.22 24.69
CA SER A 239 2.91 17.83 24.50
C SER A 239 1.85 17.41 25.53
N ARG A 240 2.01 17.80 26.80
CA ARG A 240 0.98 17.57 27.85
C ARG A 240 -0.29 18.37 27.58
N GLU A 241 -0.17 19.54 26.95
CA GLU A 241 -1.32 20.36 26.59
C GLU A 241 -2.10 19.79 25.40
N LEU A 242 -1.42 19.19 24.43
CA LEU A 242 -2.06 18.37 23.39
C LEU A 242 -2.79 17.16 23.98
N ASP A 243 -2.21 16.52 25.00
CA ASP A 243 -2.85 15.41 25.74
C ASP A 243 -4.12 15.87 26.46
N ARG A 244 -4.00 16.92 27.29
CA ARG A 244 -5.10 17.50 28.05
C ARG A 244 -6.25 17.99 27.17
N ASN A 245 -5.94 18.47 25.97
CA ASN A 245 -6.93 18.94 24.99
C ASN A 245 -7.50 17.82 24.11
N GLY A 246 -7.13 16.55 24.33
CA GLY A 246 -7.62 15.42 23.54
C GLY A 246 -7.12 15.42 22.09
N LEU A 247 -6.01 16.10 21.81
CA LEU A 247 -5.41 16.24 20.48
C LEU A 247 -4.35 15.17 20.19
N LEU A 248 -3.90 14.43 21.21
CA LEU A 248 -2.97 13.30 21.05
C LEU A 248 -3.52 12.14 20.19
N PRO A 249 -4.81 11.74 20.29
CA PRO A 249 -5.39 10.76 19.37
C PRO A 249 -5.34 11.21 17.90
N LEU A 250 -5.41 12.52 17.64
CA LEU A 250 -5.26 13.08 16.28
C LEU A 250 -3.80 13.06 15.81
N ALA A 251 -2.83 13.06 16.72
CA ALA A 251 -1.44 12.77 16.39
C ALA A 251 -1.20 11.28 16.12
N GLY A 252 -2.06 10.38 16.60
CA GLY A 252 -2.03 8.95 16.29
C GLY A 252 -2.33 8.62 14.82
N ARG A 253 -3.01 9.56 14.13
CA ARG A 253 -3.37 9.50 12.70
C ARG A 253 -2.84 10.77 12.04
N PRO A 254 -1.55 10.86 11.70
CA PRO A 254 -0.99 12.09 11.17
C PRO A 254 -1.63 12.41 9.80
N PRO A 255 -2.52 13.42 9.69
CA PRO A 255 -3.07 13.78 8.40
C PRO A 255 -1.96 14.37 7.52
N GLU A 256 -2.17 14.31 6.21
CA GLU A 256 -1.22 14.75 5.17
C GLU A 256 -0.70 16.19 5.39
N ARG A 257 -1.48 17.03 6.09
CA ARG A 257 -1.06 18.36 6.56
C ARG A 257 -1.41 18.55 8.03
N VAL A 258 -0.40 18.53 8.89
CA VAL A 258 -0.45 19.15 10.23
C VAL A 258 0.58 20.26 10.28
N VAL A 259 0.14 21.46 10.64
CA VAL A 259 1.00 22.56 11.06
C VAL A 259 0.66 22.85 12.51
N PHE A 260 1.62 22.67 13.41
CA PHE A 260 1.52 23.18 14.77
C PHE A 260 2.10 24.60 14.74
N GLU A 261 1.25 25.63 14.77
CA GLU A 261 1.72 26.99 14.98
C GLU A 261 2.01 27.21 16.46
N THR A 262 3.20 27.72 16.76
CA THR A 262 3.58 28.12 18.12
C THR A 262 2.91 29.45 18.46
N GLY A 263 1.64 29.39 18.85
CA GLY A 263 0.88 30.49 19.44
C GLY A 263 -0.02 29.94 20.55
N PRO A 264 -0.52 30.78 21.47
CA PRO A 264 -1.46 30.33 22.48
C PRO A 264 -2.76 29.92 21.77
N LEU A 265 -2.97 28.60 21.66
CA LEU A 265 -4.17 27.96 21.15
C LEU A 265 -4.54 28.33 19.69
N SER A 266 -3.89 27.71 18.71
CA SER A 266 -4.50 27.53 17.38
C SER A 266 -3.96 26.27 16.69
N VAL A 267 -4.66 25.14 16.87
CA VAL A 267 -4.42 23.94 16.05
C VAL A 267 -5.47 23.91 14.95
N TRP A 268 -5.07 24.17 13.71
CA TRP A 268 -5.95 24.08 12.55
C TRP A 268 -5.80 22.71 11.88
N PHE A 269 -6.83 21.87 11.98
CA PHE A 269 -6.94 20.65 11.17
C PHE A 269 -7.63 21.02 9.85
N PHE A 270 -6.87 21.13 8.77
CA PHE A 270 -7.47 21.22 7.42
C PHE A 270 -7.86 19.83 6.96
N THR A 271 -9.09 19.41 7.26
CA THR A 271 -9.77 18.42 6.43
C THR A 271 -10.34 19.16 5.22
N HIS A 272 -10.24 18.57 4.02
CA HIS A 272 -10.71 19.17 2.77
C HIS A 272 -12.15 19.69 2.91
N ARG A 273 -12.32 21.01 3.05
CA ARG A 273 -13.61 21.67 2.77
C ARG A 273 -13.64 22.04 1.29
N PRO A 274 -14.72 21.75 0.57
CA PRO A 274 -14.90 22.29 -0.78
C PRO A 274 -14.91 23.82 -0.68
N ARG A 275 -14.17 24.49 -1.58
CA ARG A 275 -14.13 25.95 -1.71
C ARG A 275 -15.57 26.48 -1.81
N ARG A 276 -16.05 27.17 -0.77
CA ARG A 276 -17.17 28.11 -0.96
C ARG A 276 -16.61 29.29 -1.74
N SER A 277 -17.08 29.44 -2.97
CA SER A 277 -16.92 30.64 -3.78
C SER A 277 -17.42 31.84 -2.99
N SER A 278 -16.51 32.75 -2.67
CA SER A 278 -16.82 34.11 -2.25
C SER A 278 -17.24 34.91 -3.48
N ALA A 279 -18.53 35.19 -3.61
CA ALA A 279 -19.02 36.27 -4.46
C ALA A 279 -19.61 37.35 -3.56
N ASP A 280 -19.01 38.53 -3.68
CA ASP A 280 -19.17 39.70 -2.87
C ASP A 280 -20.30 40.61 -3.42
N HIS A 281 -21.05 41.22 -2.51
CA HIS A 281 -21.77 42.50 -2.58
C HIS A 281 -22.64 42.88 -3.81
N ARG A 282 -23.91 43.18 -3.52
CA ARG A 282 -24.41 44.57 -3.64
C ARG A 282 -25.74 44.82 -2.89
N HIS A 283 -25.69 45.80 -1.99
CA HIS A 283 -26.84 46.54 -1.48
C HIS A 283 -27.51 47.35 -2.60
N GLY A 284 -28.84 47.49 -2.50
CA GLY A 284 -29.65 48.46 -3.23
C GLY A 284 -30.97 48.67 -2.49
N ASP A 285 -31.17 49.90 -2.02
CA ASP A 285 -32.29 50.39 -1.21
C ASP A 285 -33.68 50.12 -1.77
N ALA A 286 -34.66 49.91 -0.87
CA ALA A 286 -36.05 50.25 -1.09
C ALA A 286 -36.78 50.43 0.25
N SER A 287 -36.87 51.68 0.73
CA SER A 287 -38.08 52.35 1.25
C SER A 287 -37.74 53.76 1.73
#